data_AF-A0A7V9BD59-F1
#
_entry.id   AF-A0A7V9BD59-F1
#
_cell.length_a   1.000
_cell.length_b   1.000
_cell.length_c   1.000
_cell.angle_alpha   90.00
_cell.angle_beta   90.00
_cell.angle_gamma   90.00
#
_symmetry.space_group_name_H-M   'P 1'
#
loop_
_entity.id
_entity.type
_entity.pdbx_description
1 polymer ?
#
loop_
_entity_poly.entity_id
_entity_poly.type
_entity_poly.pdbx_seq_one_letter_code
_entity_poly.pdbx_strand_id
1 'polypeptide(L)'
;LETQVDDIGRGFEIIKRVIEEVQAIGVFRADLDARLASWVVYGGLEEILTGWVMGRLPDGDEEVARAERTIVDLVCGGLERAATAV
;
A
#
# COMPACT_ATOMS: atom_id res chain seq x y z
N LEU A 1 -3.87 11.23 21.80
CA LEU A 1 -4.52 11.49 20.49
C LEU A 1 -3.53 12.14 19.53
N GLU A 2 -2.91 13.26 19.89
CA GLU A 2 -1.88 13.95 19.07
C GLU A 2 -0.75 13.00 18.60
N THR A 3 -0.16 12.22 19.53
CA THR A 3 0.88 11.22 19.19
C THR A 3 0.42 10.14 18.21
N GLN A 4 -0.83 9.68 18.29
CA GLN A 4 -1.36 8.65 17.38
C GLN A 4 -1.55 9.21 15.96
N VAL A 5 -1.97 10.48 15.86
CA VAL A 5 -2.11 11.17 14.58
C VAL A 5 -0.73 11.38 13.92
N ASP A 6 0.28 11.72 14.73
CA ASP A 6 1.66 11.88 14.24
C ASP A 6 2.26 10.56 13.75
N ASP A 7 2.00 9.45 14.46
CA ASP A 7 2.49 8.13 14.08
C ASP A 7 1.84 7.63 12.78
N ILE A 8 0.54 7.87 12.60
CA ILE A 8 -0.17 7.60 11.35
C ILE A 8 0.41 8.46 10.20
N GLY A 9 0.63 9.76 10.45
CA GLY A 9 1.28 10.67 9.51
C GLY A 9 2.67 10.16 9.07
N ARG A 10 3.46 9.62 10.00
CA ARG A 10 4.76 9.02 9.72
C ARG A 10 4.65 7.80 8.81
N GLY A 11 3.61 6.97 8.96
CA GLY A 11 3.34 5.83 8.07
C GLY A 11 3.18 6.25 6.62
N PHE A 12 2.36 7.26 6.35
CA PHE A 12 2.16 7.79 4.99
C PHE A 12 3.46 8.33 4.36
N GLU A 13 4.29 9.02 5.14
CA GLU A 13 5.56 9.58 4.63
C GLU A 13 6.59 8.48 4.34
N ILE A 14 6.63 7.40 5.13
CA ILE A 14 7.51 6.26 4.85
C ILE A 14 7.11 5.60 3.52
N ILE A 15 5.82 5.31 3.33
CA ILE A 15 5.33 4.67 2.10
C ILE A 15 5.58 5.58 0.88
N LYS A 16 5.27 6.88 1.00
CA LYS A 16 5.53 7.86 -0.05
C LYS A 16 7.00 7.85 -0.46
N ARG A 17 7.92 7.90 0.51
CA ARG A 17 9.36 7.90 0.24
C ARG A 17 9.81 6.65 -0.51
N VAL A 18 9.31 5.47 -0.13
CA VAL A 18 9.59 4.22 -0.85
C VAL A 18 9.12 4.31 -2.30
N ILE A 19 7.91 4.84 -2.55
CA ILE A 19 7.38 5.02 -3.90
C ILE A 19 8.26 5.96 -4.72
N GLU A 20 8.66 7.10 -4.15
CA GLU A 20 9.55 8.08 -4.81
C GLU A 20 10.92 7.47 -5.15
N GLU A 21 11.51 6.71 -4.23
CA GLU A 21 12.79 6.02 -4.44
C GLU A 21 12.68 4.99 -5.59
N VAL A 22 11.60 4.23 -5.65
CA VAL A 22 11.38 3.21 -6.69
C VAL A 22 11.01 3.84 -8.05
N GLN A 23 10.32 4.98 -8.05
CA GLN A 23 10.09 5.79 -9.25
C GLN A 23 11.41 6.33 -9.83
N ALA A 24 12.31 6.82 -8.96
CA ALA A 24 13.60 7.38 -9.35
C ALA A 24 14.52 6.38 -10.06
N ILE A 25 14.45 5.09 -9.69
CA ILE A 25 15.25 4.02 -10.31
C ILE A 25 14.60 3.40 -11.55
N GLY A 26 13.46 3.88 -12.00
CA GLY A 26 12.89 3.38 -13.25
C GLY A 26 11.86 2.25 -13.10
N VAL A 27 11.50 1.81 -11.89
CA VAL A 27 10.65 0.61 -11.70
C VAL A 27 9.17 0.98 -11.64
N PHE A 28 8.80 1.95 -10.79
CA PHE A 28 7.41 2.45 -10.72
C PHE A 28 7.15 3.55 -11.74
N ARG A 29 5.88 3.69 -12.13
CA ARG A 29 5.43 4.70 -13.08
C ARG A 29 5.58 6.11 -12.48
N ALA A 30 6.23 7.00 -13.23
CA ALA A 30 6.59 8.33 -12.75
C ALA A 30 5.45 9.36 -12.85
N ASP A 31 4.34 9.00 -13.50
CA ASP A 31 3.17 9.86 -13.68
C ASP A 31 2.17 9.78 -12.51
N LEU A 32 2.35 8.84 -11.58
CA LEU A 32 1.55 8.79 -10.36
C LEU A 32 2.10 9.74 -9.29
N ASP A 33 1.20 10.48 -8.66
CA ASP A 33 1.48 11.26 -7.46
C ASP A 33 1.78 10.31 -6.29
N ALA A 34 3.03 10.31 -5.82
CA ALA A 34 3.51 9.41 -4.77
C ALA A 34 2.80 9.63 -3.42
N ARG A 35 2.36 10.86 -3.15
CA ARG A 35 1.58 11.16 -1.94
C ARG A 35 0.22 10.50 -2.04
N LEU A 36 -0.53 10.73 -3.11
CA LEU A 36 -1.85 10.11 -3.28
C LEU A 36 -1.75 8.58 -3.31
N ALA A 37 -0.71 8.02 -3.94
CA ALA A 37 -0.45 6.59 -3.92
C ALA A 37 -0.22 6.06 -2.50
N SER A 38 0.52 6.78 -1.64
CA SER A 38 0.73 6.35 -0.25
C SER A 38 -0.57 6.31 0.55
N TRP A 39 -1.50 7.23 0.27
CA TRP A 39 -2.84 7.20 0.87
C TRP A 39 -3.64 5.96 0.45
N VAL A 40 -3.57 5.57 -0.82
CA VAL A 40 -4.26 4.37 -1.32
C VAL A 40 -3.69 3.10 -0.69
N VAL A 41 -2.37 2.98 -0.61
CA VAL A 41 -1.71 1.82 0.01
C VAL A 41 -2.10 1.68 1.48
N TYR A 42 -1.94 2.76 2.26
CA TYR A 42 -2.25 2.75 3.68
C TYR A 42 -3.74 2.51 3.92
N GLY A 43 -4.61 3.17 3.15
CA GLY A 43 -6.06 2.96 3.24
C GLY A 43 -6.49 1.54 2.92
N GLY A 44 -5.87 0.88 1.94
CA GLY A 44 -6.12 -0.52 1.62
C GLY A 44 -5.77 -1.46 2.79
N LEU A 45 -4.64 -1.21 3.45
CA LEU A 45 -4.24 -1.96 4.65
C LEU A 45 -5.25 -1.75 5.80
N GLU A 46 -5.64 -0.51 6.06
CA GLU A 46 -6.63 -0.17 7.11
C GLU A 46 -8.01 -0.81 6.86
N GLU A 47 -8.47 -0.88 5.61
CA GLU A 47 -9.75 -1.50 5.30
C GLU A 47 -9.71 -3.03 5.49
N ILE A 48 -8.58 -3.69 5.18
CA ILE A 48 -8.37 -5.11 5.49
C ILE A 48 -8.44 -5.34 7.02
N LEU A 49 -7.72 -4.52 7.79
CA LEU A 49 -7.73 -4.60 9.25
C LEU A 49 -9.14 -4.36 9.80
N THR A 50 -9.86 -3.38 9.26
CA THR A 50 -11.25 -3.09 9.61
C THR A 50 -12.17 -4.27 9.31
N GLY A 51 -11.97 -4.93 8.16
CA GLY A 51 -12.68 -6.15 7.77
C GLY A 51 -12.53 -7.29 8.79
N TRP A 52 -11.31 -7.50 9.32
CA TRP A 52 -11.07 -8.48 10.39
C TRP A 52 -11.72 -8.07 11.71
N VAL A 53 -11.58 -6.81 12.14
CA VAL A 53 -12.22 -6.30 13.36
C VAL A 53 -13.74 -6.47 13.32
N MET A 54 -14.34 -6.30 12.14
CA MET A 54 -15.78 -6.46 11.93
C MET A 54 -16.23 -7.91 11.66
N GLY A 55 -15.32 -8.89 11.66
CA GLY A 55 -15.63 -10.30 11.38
C GLY A 55 -16.12 -10.55 9.95
N ARG A 56 -15.73 -9.70 8.99
CA ARG A 56 -16.14 -9.80 7.57
C ARG A 56 -15.13 -10.53 6.70
N LEU A 57 -13.90 -10.64 7.17
CA LEU A 57 -12.85 -11.41 6.51
C LEU A 57 -12.52 -12.65 7.35
N PRO A 58 -12.21 -13.78 6.69
CA PRO A 58 -11.71 -14.95 7.40
C PRO A 58 -10.37 -14.62 8.07
N ASP A 59 -10.15 -15.19 9.25
CA ASP A 59 -8.96 -15.01 10.07
C ASP A 59 -8.09 -16.28 10.12
N GLY A 60 -6.89 -16.15 10.67
CA GLY A 60 -5.88 -17.22 10.74
C GLY A 60 -4.64 -16.95 9.88
N ASP A 61 -3.56 -17.67 10.16
CA ASP A 61 -2.23 -17.39 9.59
C ASP A 61 -2.21 -17.44 8.06
N GLU A 62 -2.94 -18.39 7.46
CA GLU A 62 -3.05 -18.52 6.00
C GLU A 62 -3.81 -17.35 5.36
N GLU A 63 -4.82 -16.82 6.05
CA GLU A 63 -5.64 -15.70 5.60
C GLU A 63 -4.88 -14.38 5.72
N VAL A 64 -4.08 -14.21 6.79
CA VAL A 64 -3.15 -13.08 6.92
C VAL A 64 -2.14 -13.09 5.78
N ALA A 65 -1.48 -14.22 5.53
CA ALA A 65 -0.53 -14.34 4.44
C ALA A 65 -1.17 -14.10 3.06
N ARG A 66 -2.44 -14.46 2.89
CA ARG A 66 -3.21 -14.18 1.67
C ARG A 66 -3.51 -12.69 1.52
N ALA A 67 -3.89 -12.01 2.60
CA ALA A 67 -4.13 -10.57 2.60
C ALA A 67 -2.84 -9.79 2.27
N GLU A 68 -1.70 -10.19 2.85
CA GLU A 68 -0.38 -9.61 2.55
C GLU A 68 -0.03 -9.73 1.05
N ARG A 69 -0.17 -10.94 0.47
CA ARG A 69 0.05 -11.12 -0.97
C ARG A 69 -0.91 -10.28 -1.80
N THR A 70 -2.19 -10.25 -1.43
CA THR A 70 -3.23 -9.53 -2.17
C THR A 70 -2.94 -8.03 -2.24
N ILE A 71 -2.58 -7.41 -1.11
CA ILE A 71 -2.28 -5.97 -1.11
C ILE A 71 -1.01 -5.67 -1.90
N VAL A 72 0.03 -6.50 -1.77
CA VAL A 72 1.27 -6.34 -2.55
C VAL A 72 1.00 -6.46 -4.04
N ASP A 73 0.29 -7.49 -4.48
CA ASP A 73 -0.02 -7.72 -5.90
C ASP A 73 -0.84 -6.57 -6.50
N LEU A 74 -1.84 -6.06 -5.77
CA LEU A 74 -2.66 -4.94 -6.24
C LEU A 74 -1.86 -3.64 -6.31
N VAL A 75 -1.04 -3.36 -5.29
CA VAL A 75 -0.23 -2.14 -5.23
C VAL A 75 0.86 -2.18 -6.30
N CYS A 76 1.65 -3.25 -6.36
CA CYS A 76 2.71 -3.39 -7.36
C CYS A 76 2.13 -3.44 -8.77
N GLY A 77 1.05 -4.19 -9.01
CA GLY A 77 0.40 -4.24 -10.32
C GLY A 77 -0.13 -2.88 -10.81
N GLY A 78 -0.50 -1.97 -9.91
CA GLY A 78 -0.90 -0.60 -10.25
C GLY A 78 0.26 0.40 -10.37
N LEU A 79 1.35 0.19 -9.61
CA LEU A 79 2.51 1.08 -9.54
C LEU A 79 3.60 0.74 -10.55
N GLU A 80 3.76 -0.52 -10.92
CA GLU A 80 4.75 -0.94 -11.91
C GLU A 80 4.48 -0.32 -13.27
N ARG A 81 5.55 -0.01 -14.02
CA ARG A 81 5.36 0.34 -15.43
C ARG A 81 4.82 -0.88 -16.16
N ALA A 82 3.77 -0.69 -16.95
CA ALA A 82 3.37 -1.69 -17.91
C ALA A 82 4.58 -2.02 -18.81
N ALA A 83 4.94 -3.31 -18.90
CA ALA A 83 5.89 -3.75 -19.89
C ALA A 83 5.36 -3.26 -21.25
N THR A 84 6.16 -2.46 -21.95
CA THR A 84 5.80 -2.07 -23.31
C THR A 84 5.74 -3.38 -24.11
N ALA A 85 4.54 -3.78 -24.53
CA ALA A 85 4.41 -4.91 -25.43
C ALA A 85 5.17 -4.55 -26.72
N VAL A 86 6.31 -5.22 -26.93
CA VAL A 86 7.12 -5.15 -28.16
C VAL A 86 6.54 -6.11 -29.17
#